data_AF-A0A519UKI5-F1
#
_entry.id   AF-A0A519UKI5-F1
#
_cell.length_a   1.000
_cell.length_b   1.000
_cell.length_c   1.000
_cell.angle_alpha   90.00
_cell.angle_beta   90.00
_cell.angle_gamma   90.00
#
_symmetry.space_group_name_H-M   'P 1'
#
loop_
_entity.id
_entity.type
_entity.pdbx_description
1 polymer ?
#
loop_
_entity_poly.entity_id
_entity_poly.type
_entity_poly.pdbx_seq_one_letter_code
_entity_poly.pdbx_strand_id
1 'polypeptide(L)' 'MDISAQIKNSLISRIKASSDLNFLKALQTIFDTSEQELYQLSEKQKEAIEIGRNQIKNGQFYSNDQVMSEMREWLSKK' A
#
# COMPACT_ATOMS: atom_id res chain seq x y z
N MET A 1 14.11 -0.35 34.05
CA MET A 1 14.94 -0.66 32.86
C MET A 1 13.98 -1.08 31.76
N ASP A 2 14.02 -0.43 30.60
CA ASP A 2 13.04 -0.68 29.55
C ASP A 2 13.28 -2.05 28.89
N ILE A 3 12.30 -2.95 29.03
CA ILE A 3 12.32 -4.31 28.48
C ILE A 3 12.43 -4.26 26.95
N SER A 4 11.84 -3.24 26.31
CA SER A 4 11.95 -3.02 24.87
C SER A 4 13.40 -2.74 24.44
N ALA A 5 14.10 -1.89 25.19
CA ALA A 5 15.50 -1.59 24.93
C ALA A 5 16.41 -2.82 25.07
N GLN A 6 16.12 -3.71 26.04
CA GLN A 6 16.87 -4.95 26.22
C GLN A 6 16.69 -5.91 25.03
N ILE A 7 15.45 -6.08 24.56
CA ILE A 7 15.14 -6.95 23.42
C ILE A 7 15.81 -6.41 22.15
N LYS A 8 15.71 -5.09 21.89
CA LYS A 8 16.35 -4.45 20.73
C LYS A 8 17.86 -4.66 20.72
N ASN A 9 18.52 -4.43 21.85
CA ASN A 9 19.97 -4.60 21.96
C ASN A 9 20.42 -6.06 21.75
N SER A 10 19.64 -7.02 22.25
CA SER A 10 19.88 -8.45 22.02
C SER A 10 19.78 -8.83 20.54
N LEU A 11 18.73 -8.35 19.85
CA LEU A 11 18.55 -8.58 18.41
C LEU A 11 19.68 -7.97 17.58
N ILE A 12 20.05 -6.71 17.84
CA ILE A 12 21.17 -6.04 17.16
C ILE A 12 22.46 -6.84 17.31
N SER A 13 22.75 -7.32 18.52
CA SER A 13 23.95 -8.10 18.81
C SER A 13 23.96 -9.41 18.02
N ARG A 14 22.82 -10.10 17.94
CA ARG A 14 22.69 -11.36 17.21
C ARG A 14 22.78 -11.18 15.69
N ILE A 15 22.26 -10.08 15.15
CA ILE A 15 22.39 -9.74 13.73
C ILE A 15 23.85 -9.46 13.38
N LYS A 16 24.55 -8.65 14.19
CA LYS A 16 25.97 -8.31 13.98
C LYS A 16 26.90 -9.53 14.04
N ALA A 17 26.56 -10.52 14.85
CA ALA A 17 27.36 -11.73 15.03
C ALA A 17 27.07 -12.81 13.97
N SER A 18 25.98 -12.70 13.20
CA SER A 18 25.59 -13.75 12.25
C SER A 18 26.26 -13.58 10.89
N SER A 19 26.84 -14.67 10.37
CA SER A 19 27.34 -14.79 9.00
C SER A 19 26.42 -15.62 8.09
N ASP A 20 25.30 -16.12 8.63
CA ASP A 20 24.33 -16.92 7.89
C ASP A 20 23.40 -16.02 7.07
N LEU A 21 23.67 -15.96 5.76
CA LEU A 21 22.89 -15.15 4.82
C LEU A 21 21.42 -15.57 4.73
N ASN A 22 21.10 -16.86 4.86
CA ASN A 22 19.72 -17.34 4.76
C ASN A 22 18.92 -16.92 6.00
N PHE A 23 19.54 -17.00 7.17
CA PHE A 23 18.97 -16.51 8.42
C PHE A 23 18.73 -14.99 8.37
N LEU A 24 19.71 -14.22 7.90
CA LEU A 24 19.59 -12.76 7.76
C LEU A 24 18.48 -12.37 6.77
N LYS A 25 18.36 -13.07 5.64
CA LYS A 25 17.26 -12.87 4.67
C LYS A 25 15.89 -13.17 5.28
N ALA A 26 15.77 -14.25 6.04
CA ALA A 26 14.51 -14.59 6.71
C ALA A 26 14.11 -13.51 7.74
N LEU A 27 15.07 -13.02 8.54
CA LEU A 27 14.83 -11.92 9.47
C LEU A 27 14.42 -10.62 8.77
N GLN A 28 15.09 -10.27 7.67
CA GLN A 28 14.74 -9.11 6.85
C GLN A 28 13.29 -9.19 6.36
N THR A 29 12.90 -10.32 5.75
CA THR A 29 11.53 -10.53 5.29
C THR A 29 10.51 -10.42 6.43
N ILE A 30 10.83 -10.93 7.63
CA ILE A 30 9.94 -10.82 8.78
C ILE A 30 9.77 -9.36 9.19
N PHE A 31 10.86 -8.59 9.29
CA PHE A 31 10.76 -7.16 9.63
C PHE A 31 9.96 -6.40 8.56
N ASP A 32 10.29 -6.59 7.28
CA ASP A 32 9.62 -5.92 6.16
C ASP A 32 8.12 -6.25 6.06
N THR A 33 7.70 -7.45 6.49
CA THR A 33 6.29 -7.86 6.50
C THR A 33 5.56 -7.49 7.80
N SER A 34 6.28 -7.39 8.92
CA SER A 34 5.72 -7.05 10.24
C SER A 34 5.60 -5.54 10.45
N GLU A 35 6.49 -4.75 9.85
CA GLU A 35 6.43 -3.29 9.82
C GLU A 35 5.61 -2.82 8.61
N GLN A 36 4.38 -3.32 8.47
CA GLN A 36 3.42 -2.66 7.60
C GLN A 36 3.07 -1.30 8.21
N GLU A 37 3.39 -0.22 7.50
CA GLU A 37 2.74 1.07 7.72
C GLU A 37 1.22 0.83 7.71
N LEU A 38 0.59 1.17 8.83
CA LEU A 38 -0.81 0.88 9.20
C LEU A 38 -1.82 1.67 8.35
N TYR A 39 -1.75 1.55 7.03
CA TYR A 39 -2.81 1.95 6.10
C TYR A 39 -3.12 0.80 5.16
N GLN A 40 -3.62 -0.28 5.75
CA GLN A 40 -4.26 -1.32 4.96
C GLN A 40 -5.58 -0.81 4.41
N LEU A 41 -5.78 -1.00 3.11
CA LEU A 41 -7.08 -0.78 2.48
C LEU A 41 -8.09 -1.76 3.07
N SER A 42 -9.27 -1.27 3.43
CA SER A 42 -10.43 -2.11 3.69
C SER A 42 -10.78 -2.94 2.44
N GLU A 43 -11.44 -4.08 2.63
CA GLU A 43 -11.90 -4.91 1.50
C GLU A 43 -12.74 -4.11 0.50
N LYS A 44 -13.59 -3.21 1.00
CA LYS A 44 -14.37 -2.29 0.15
C LYS A 44 -13.50 -1.37 -0.70
N GLN A 45 -12.40 -0.86 -0.15
CA GLN A 45 -11.46 -0.02 -0.91
C GLN A 45 -10.70 -0.84 -1.96
N LYS A 46 -10.30 -2.07 -1.62
CA LYS A 46 -9.67 -2.98 -2.60
C LYS A 46 -10.62 -3.30 -3.75
N GLU A 47 -11.86 -3.64 -3.44
CA GLU A 47 -12.92 -3.90 -4.42
C GLU A 47 -13.17 -2.67 -5.31
N ALA A 48 -13.30 -1.47 -4.73
CA ALA A 48 -13.52 -0.25 -5.49
C ALA A 48 -12.37 0.05 -6.47
N ILE A 49 -11.11 -0.17 -6.05
CA ILE A 49 -9.94 -0.02 -6.92
C ILE A 49 -9.98 -1.03 -8.07
N GLU A 50 -10.33 -2.28 -7.78
CA GLU A 50 -10.40 -3.33 -8.79
C GLU A 50 -11.50 -3.07 -9.82
N ILE A 51 -12.67 -2.60 -9.37
CA ILE A 51 -13.74 -2.13 -10.25
C ILE A 51 -13.25 -1.00 -11.15
N GLY A 52 -12.59 0.02 -10.59
CA GLY A 52 -12.07 1.15 -11.36
C GLY A 52 -11.02 0.75 -12.40
N ARG A 53 -10.12 -0.18 -12.06
CA ARG A 53 -9.13 -0.72 -13.01
C ARG A 53 -9.81 -1.45 -14.18
N ASN A 54 -10.83 -2.25 -13.89
CA ASN A 54 -11.60 -2.95 -14.93
C ASN A 54 -12.39 -1.98 -15.81
N GLN A 55 -12.98 -0.92 -15.23
CA GLN A 55 -13.64 0.14 -15.99
C GLN A 55 -12.69 0.81 -16.97
N ILE A 56 -11.49 1.20 -16.52
CA ILE A 56 -10.47 1.81 -17.39
C ILE A 56 -10.08 0.86 -18.53
N LYS A 57 -9.81 -0.42 -18.20
CA LYS A 57 -9.45 -1.44 -19.21
C LYS A 57 -10.53 -1.62 -20.26
N ASN A 58 -11.80 -1.52 -19.86
CA ASN A 58 -12.96 -1.68 -20.73
C ASN A 58 -13.38 -0.37 -21.42
N GLY A 59 -12.62 0.71 -21.28
CA GLY A 59 -12.96 2.02 -21.88
C GLY A 59 -14.15 2.72 -21.21
N GLN A 60 -14.55 2.28 -20.01
CA GLN A 60 -15.65 2.84 -19.22
C GLN A 60 -15.17 4.03 -18.38
N PHE A 61 -14.53 5.00 -19.02
CA PHE A 61 -14.09 6.23 -18.41
C PHE A 61 -14.43 7.41 -19.31
N TYR A 62 -14.48 8.60 -18.72
CA TYR A 62 -14.62 9.84 -19.47
C TYR A 62 -13.33 10.65 -19.33
N SER A 63 -12.89 11.26 -20.42
CA SER A 63 -11.84 12.27 -20.37
C SER A 63 -12.36 13.54 -19.71
N ASN A 64 -11.45 14.36 -19.19
CA ASN A 64 -11.79 15.67 -18.65
C ASN A 64 -12.59 16.51 -19.66
N ASP A 65 -12.20 16.49 -20.93
CA ASP A 65 -12.86 17.30 -21.96
C ASP A 65 -14.30 16.84 -22.23
N GLN A 66 -14.55 15.53 -22.21
CA GLN A 66 -15.90 14.97 -22.33
C GLN A 66 -16.79 15.43 -21.18
N VAL A 67 -16.31 15.29 -19.94
CA VAL A 67 -17.04 15.73 -18.73
C VAL A 67 -17.33 17.23 -18.76
N MET A 68 -16.33 18.04 -19.15
CA MET A 68 -16.48 19.50 -19.22
C MET A 68 -17.45 19.93 -20.33
N SER A 69 -17.52 19.19 -21.44
CA SER A 69 -18.48 19.45 -22.50
C SER A 69 -19.91 19.16 -22.05
N GLU A 70 -20.17 17.98 -21.49
CA GLU A 70 -21.48 17.59 -20.96
C GLU A 70 -21.96 18.55 -19.87
N MET A 71 -21.07 18.98 -18.98
CA MET A 71 -21.39 19.95 -17.93
C MET A 71 -21.82 21.30 -18.51
N ARG A 72 -21.13 21.82 -19.53
CA ARG A 72 -21.52 23.08 -20.21
C ARG A 72 -22.88 22.94 -20.88
N GLU A 73 -23.13 21.82 -21.55
CA GLU A 73 -24.43 21.55 -22.17
C GLU A 73 -25.55 21.51 -21.13
N TRP A 74 -25.34 20.85 -19.99
CA TRP A 74 -26.33 20.80 -18.91
C TRP A 74 -26.67 22.19 -18.36
N LEU A 75 -25.66 23.03 -18.11
CA LEU A 75 -25.85 24.41 -17.64
C LEU A 75 -26.62 25.28 -18.64
N SER A 76 -26.44 25.03 -19.95
CA SER A 76 -27.12 25.80 -21.01
C SER A 76 -28.60 25.44 -21.20
N LYS A 77 -29.02 24.27 -20.69
CA LYS A 77 -30.42 23.78 -20.78
C LYS A 77 -31.26 24.20 -19.56
N LYS A 78 -30.72 25.01 -18.66
CA LYS A 78 -31.37 25.56 -17.47
C LYS A 78 -31.69 27.03 -17.67
#